data_AF-A0AAU6FH11-F1
#
_entry.id   AF-A0AAU6FH11-F1
#
_cell.length_a   1.000
_cell.length_b   1.000
_cell.length_c   1.000
_cell.angle_alpha   90.00
_cell.angle_beta   90.00
_cell.angle_gamma   90.00
#
_symmetry.space_group_name_H-M   'P 1'
#
loop_
_entity.id
_entity.type
_entity.pdbx_description
1 polymer ?
#
loop_
_entity_poly.entity_id
_entity_poly.type
_entity_poly.pdbx_seq_one_letter_code
_entity_poly.pdbx_strand_id
1 'polypeptide(L)'
;MLESVLESVRYSAVCQNCGGELEYWGVQALVDGRLRWNVESTCSACGDALAVCEGDMPTERRRQMLSEHGPAHLRVSSPPATGAAIMRVLRAELGLDLPNARAALRRVLDGDCSGTLPEMEHLARALRNSGIAAAAARPGRDAQTRSSVACKD
;
A
#
# COMPACT_ATOMS: atom_id res chain seq x y z
N MET A 1 -2.39 -16.65 -10.23
CA MET A 1 -1.42 -15.93 -9.38
C MET A 1 -1.59 -14.45 -9.71
N LEU A 2 -2.09 -13.64 -8.78
CA LEU A 2 -2.19 -12.19 -9.01
C LEU A 2 -0.79 -11.59 -8.85
N GLU A 3 -0.45 -10.65 -9.71
CA GLU A 3 0.84 -9.95 -9.65
C GLU A 3 0.99 -9.23 -8.29
N SER A 4 2.18 -9.31 -7.69
CA SER A 4 2.49 -8.55 -6.48
C SER A 4 2.66 -7.07 -6.82
N VAL A 5 2.01 -6.19 -6.06
CA VAL A 5 2.22 -4.73 -6.17
C VAL A 5 2.96 -4.25 -4.94
N LEU A 6 4.05 -3.53 -5.12
CA LEU A 6 4.92 -3.10 -4.03
C LEU A 6 5.40 -1.67 -4.21
N GLU A 7 5.73 -1.03 -3.09
CA GLU A 7 6.36 0.27 -3.00
C GLU A 7 7.35 0.31 -1.85
N SER A 8 8.42 1.07 -2.01
CA SER A 8 9.53 1.10 -1.07
C SER A 8 9.96 2.51 -0.72
N VAL A 9 10.50 2.69 0.48
CA VAL A 9 11.13 3.92 0.96
C VAL A 9 12.46 3.61 1.64
N ARG A 10 13.41 4.53 1.53
CA ARG A 10 14.69 4.48 2.27
C ARG A 10 14.71 5.50 3.39
N TYR A 11 15.29 5.17 4.54
CA TYR A 11 15.48 6.14 5.60
C TYR A 11 16.67 5.79 6.51
N SER A 12 17.37 6.81 6.98
CA SER A 12 18.44 6.63 7.97
C SER A 12 17.88 6.60 9.39
N ALA A 13 18.50 5.80 10.25
CA ALA A 13 18.42 5.89 11.69
C ALA A 13 19.75 5.46 12.33
N VAL A 14 19.82 5.43 13.66
CA VAL A 14 21.01 4.96 14.38
C VAL A 14 20.94 3.45 14.59
N CYS A 15 22.07 2.77 14.38
CA CYS A 15 22.24 1.37 14.77
C CYS A 15 22.17 1.26 16.29
N GLN A 16 21.26 0.44 16.81
CA GLN A 16 21.06 0.26 18.25
C GLN A 16 22.24 -0.46 18.92
N ASN A 17 23.06 -1.17 18.14
CA ASN A 17 24.21 -1.91 18.66
C ASN A 17 25.48 -1.03 18.76
N CYS A 18 25.86 -0.31 17.70
CA CYS A 18 27.12 0.44 17.66
C CYS A 18 26.97 1.97 17.60
N GLY A 19 25.75 2.50 17.46
CA GLY A 19 25.48 3.93 17.33
C GLY A 19 25.84 4.54 15.95
N GLY A 20 26.37 3.75 15.02
CA GLY A 20 26.64 4.20 13.65
C GLY A 20 25.37 4.50 12.86
N GLU A 21 25.50 5.27 11.77
CA GLU A 21 24.39 5.50 10.84
C GLU A 21 24.01 4.19 10.12
N LEU A 22 22.70 3.97 9.97
CA LEU A 22 22.11 2.78 9.39
C LEU A 22 20.99 3.16 8.43
N GLU A 23 21.09 2.73 7.18
CA GLU A 23 19.99 2.84 6.22
C GLU A 23 19.02 1.67 6.38
N TYR A 24 17.73 1.99 6.42
CA TYR A 24 16.62 1.06 6.38
C TYR A 24 15.93 1.11 5.01
N TRP A 25 15.53 -0.07 4.55
CA TRP A 25 14.70 -0.27 3.37
C TRP A 25 13.34 -0.79 3.80
N GLY A 26 12.31 0.05 3.72
CA GLY A 26 10.94 -0.30 4.07
C GLY A 26 10.09 -0.55 2.82
N VAL A 27 9.31 -1.63 2.79
CA VAL A 27 8.49 -2.04 1.64
C VAL A 27 7.06 -2.30 2.09
N GLN A 28 6.09 -1.65 1.45
CA GLN A 28 4.70 -2.07 1.49
C GLN A 28 4.41 -2.95 0.28
N ALA A 29 3.85 -4.13 0.49
CA ALA A 29 3.52 -5.06 -0.59
C ALA A 29 2.09 -5.59 -0.46
N LEU A 30 1.41 -5.76 -1.58
CA LEU A 30 0.16 -6.50 -1.71
C LEU A 30 0.47 -7.90 -2.24
N VAL A 31 0.43 -8.89 -1.34
CA VAL A 31 0.74 -10.29 -1.62
C VAL A 31 -0.41 -11.15 -1.12
N ASP A 32 -0.92 -12.06 -1.97
CA ASP A 32 -2.05 -12.94 -1.67
C ASP A 32 -3.30 -12.19 -1.14
N GLY A 33 -3.56 -11.01 -1.71
CA GLY A 33 -4.69 -10.16 -1.34
C GLY A 33 -4.52 -9.39 -0.02
N ARG A 34 -3.38 -9.53 0.66
CA ARG A 34 -3.10 -8.87 1.94
C ARG A 34 -2.00 -7.82 1.79
N LEU A 35 -2.20 -6.68 2.43
CA LEU A 35 -1.14 -5.69 2.60
C LEU A 35 -0.16 -6.18 3.67
N ARG A 36 1.13 -6.05 3.39
CA ARG A 36 2.22 -6.36 4.31
C ARG A 36 3.22 -5.22 4.33
N TRP A 37 3.81 -5.00 5.48
CA TRP A 37 4.95 -4.11 5.66
C TRP A 37 6.18 -4.94 6.01
N ASN A 38 7.26 -4.72 5.27
CA ASN A 38 8.55 -5.31 5.54
C ASN A 38 9.57 -4.19 5.75
N VAL A 39 10.54 -4.41 6.64
CA VAL A 39 11.68 -3.53 6.78
C VAL A 39 12.94 -4.35 6.95
N GLU A 40 14.00 -3.96 6.24
CA GLU A 40 15.32 -4.55 6.36
C GLU A 40 16.40 -3.47 6.51
N SER A 41 17.49 -3.83 7.20
CA SER A 41 18.68 -3.00 7.29
C SER A 41 19.91 -3.84 7.62
N THR A 42 21.10 -3.31 7.30
CA THR A 42 22.39 -3.91 7.69
C THR A 42 23.39 -2.80 7.98
N CYS A 43 23.94 -2.79 9.20
CA CYS A 43 24.91 -1.79 9.63
C CYS A 43 26.28 -2.09 9.03
N SER A 44 26.77 -1.18 8.20
CA SER A 44 28.10 -1.28 7.59
C SER A 44 29.24 -1.21 8.61
N ALA A 45 29.01 -0.61 9.79
CA ALA A 45 30.04 -0.42 10.82
C ALA A 45 30.25 -1.66 11.71
N CYS A 46 29.18 -2.37 12.07
CA CYS A 46 29.27 -3.52 13.00
C CYS A 46 28.67 -4.83 12.47
N GLY A 47 28.04 -4.80 11.29
CA GLY A 47 27.40 -5.97 10.68
C GLY A 47 26.03 -6.35 11.25
N ASP A 48 25.53 -5.62 12.25
CA ASP A 48 24.20 -5.86 12.81
C ASP A 48 23.11 -5.71 11.75
N ALA A 49 22.17 -6.65 11.70
CA ALA A 49 21.16 -6.73 10.64
C ALA A 49 19.77 -6.94 11.23
N LEU A 50 18.78 -6.28 10.64
CA LEU A 50 17.38 -6.42 10.99
C LEU A 50 16.57 -6.83 9.76
N ALA A 51 15.65 -7.75 9.94
CA ALA A 51 14.56 -8.02 9.01
C ALA A 51 13.26 -8.22 9.81
N VAL A 52 12.24 -7.41 9.52
CA VAL A 52 10.89 -7.53 10.11
C VAL A 52 9.90 -7.61 8.96
N CYS A 53 9.07 -8.66 8.93
CA CYS A 53 8.17 -8.94 7.79
C CYS A 53 6.68 -8.94 8.17
N GLU A 54 6.33 -8.34 9.30
CA GLU A 54 4.97 -8.35 9.85
C GLU A 54 4.63 -7.03 10.53
N GLY A 55 3.34 -6.73 10.58
CA GLY A 55 2.78 -5.54 11.21
C GLY A 55 2.21 -4.52 10.24
N ASP A 56 1.58 -3.50 10.82
CA ASP A 56 1.06 -2.37 10.06
C ASP A 56 2.18 -1.43 9.66
N MET A 57 2.07 -0.85 8.47
CA MET A 57 3.01 0.18 8.02
C MET A 57 2.90 1.40 8.95
N PRO A 58 4.03 1.89 9.52
CA PRO A 58 4.02 3.09 10.34
C PRO A 58 3.53 4.32 9.57
N THR A 59 2.81 5.22 10.24
CA THR A 59 2.14 6.37 9.60
C THR A 59 3.13 7.34 8.95
N GLU A 60 4.31 7.54 9.53
CA GLU A 60 5.39 8.32 8.96
C GLU A 60 5.95 7.69 7.68
N ARG A 61 6.06 6.36 7.61
CA ARG A 61 6.52 5.65 6.42
C ARG A 61 5.49 5.72 5.31
N ARG A 62 4.20 5.62 5.65
CA ARG A 62 3.11 5.89 4.71
C ARG A 62 3.21 7.30 4.12
N ARG A 63 3.39 8.32 4.96
CA ARG A 63 3.54 9.72 4.50
C ARG A 63 4.76 9.90 3.61
N GLN A 64 5.89 9.31 3.98
CA GLN A 64 7.10 9.33 3.18
C GLN A 64 6.86 8.69 1.80
N MET A 65 6.23 7.51 1.76
CA MET A 65 5.91 6.81 0.51
C MET A 65 5.01 7.65 -0.41
N LEU A 66 4.00 8.32 0.16
CA LEU A 66 3.15 9.24 -0.59
C LEU A 66 3.91 10.46 -1.11
N SER A 67 4.90 10.97 -0.36
CA SER A 67 5.73 12.09 -0.77
C SER A 67 6.70 11.72 -1.90
N GLU A 68 7.30 10.53 -1.83
CA GLU A 68 8.29 10.06 -2.82
C GLU A 68 7.63 9.61 -4.12
N HIS A 69 6.56 8.81 -4.03
CA HIS A 69 5.94 8.17 -5.19
C HIS A 69 4.70 8.91 -5.69
N GLY A 70 4.16 9.82 -4.89
CA GLY A 70 2.88 10.46 -5.15
C GLY A 70 1.68 9.55 -4.87
N PRO A 71 0.48 10.13 -4.67
CA PRO A 71 -0.73 9.37 -4.42
C PRO A 71 -1.14 8.56 -5.66
N ALA A 72 -1.52 7.30 -5.45
CA ALA A 72 -2.34 6.54 -6.38
C ALA A 72 -3.82 6.82 -6.09
N HIS A 73 -4.66 6.73 -7.11
CA HIS A 73 -6.09 6.94 -7.02
C HIS A 73 -6.85 5.68 -7.40
N LEU A 74 -7.93 5.41 -6.68
CA LEU A 74 -8.89 4.37 -7.03
C LEU A 74 -9.87 4.92 -8.06
N ARG A 75 -9.95 4.25 -9.22
CA ARG A 75 -10.88 4.56 -10.29
C ARG A 75 -11.91 3.44 -10.40
N VAL A 76 -13.18 3.81 -10.43
CA VAL A 76 -14.30 2.88 -10.61
C VAL A 76 -15.04 3.24 -11.89
N SER A 77 -15.17 2.28 -12.78
CA SER A 77 -15.94 2.41 -14.02
C SER A 77 -17.21 1.58 -13.84
N SER A 78 -18.21 2.11 -13.13
CA SER A 78 -19.44 1.35 -12.87
C SER A 78 -20.68 2.25 -12.86
N PRO A 79 -21.86 1.67 -13.17
CA PRO A 79 -23.12 2.41 -13.14
C PRO A 79 -23.44 2.97 -11.75
N PRO A 80 -24.20 4.07 -11.64
CA PRO A 80 -24.57 4.68 -10.36
C PRO A 80 -25.24 3.74 -9.34
N ALA A 81 -25.91 2.68 -9.82
CA ALA A 81 -26.62 1.71 -8.99
C ALA A 81 -25.72 0.82 -8.11
N THR A 82 -24.39 0.83 -8.31
CA THR A 82 -23.47 -0.04 -7.56
C THR A 82 -23.01 0.53 -6.21
N GLY A 83 -23.44 1.75 -5.84
CA GLY A 83 -22.95 2.44 -4.64
C GLY A 83 -23.08 1.65 -3.33
N ALA A 84 -24.16 0.89 -3.16
CA ALA A 84 -24.33 0.04 -1.97
C ALA A 84 -23.32 -1.13 -1.93
N ALA A 85 -22.98 -1.70 -3.09
CA ALA A 85 -21.98 -2.76 -3.18
C ALA A 85 -20.57 -2.22 -2.95
N ILE A 86 -20.24 -1.05 -3.51
CA ILE A 86 -18.97 -0.34 -3.23
C ILE A 86 -18.84 -0.06 -1.74
N MET A 87 -19.88 0.50 -1.10
CA MET A 87 -19.85 0.79 0.33
C MET A 87 -19.65 -0.47 1.18
N ARG A 88 -20.25 -1.60 0.80
CA ARG A 88 -20.06 -2.88 1.49
C ARG A 88 -18.60 -3.33 1.46
N VAL A 89 -17.96 -3.26 0.29
CA VAL A 89 -16.54 -3.60 0.13
C VAL A 89 -15.68 -2.66 0.97
N LEU A 90 -15.88 -1.35 0.89
CA LEU A 90 -15.11 -0.37 1.66
C LEU A 90 -15.20 -0.61 3.17
N ARG A 91 -16.38 -1.01 3.68
CA ARG A 91 -16.55 -1.36 5.10
C ARG A 91 -15.77 -2.59 5.50
N ALA A 92 -15.82 -3.63 4.67
CA ALA A 92 -15.15 -4.89 4.94
C ALA A 92 -13.62 -4.73 4.95
N GLU A 93 -13.08 -4.05 3.93
CA GLU A 93 -11.62 -3.93 3.77
C GLU A 93 -10.99 -2.87 4.67
N LEU A 94 -11.71 -1.77 4.97
CA LEU A 94 -11.17 -0.65 5.76
C LEU A 94 -11.68 -0.62 7.20
N GLY A 95 -12.49 -1.59 7.62
CA GLY A 95 -13.05 -1.65 8.98
C GLY A 95 -13.95 -0.46 9.35
N LEU A 96 -14.55 0.20 8.36
CA LEU A 96 -15.29 1.46 8.58
C LEU A 96 -16.70 1.23 9.15
N ASP A 97 -17.10 2.13 10.04
CA ASP A 97 -18.49 2.32 10.40
C ASP A 97 -19.31 2.93 9.24
N LEU A 98 -20.64 3.03 9.42
CA LEU A 98 -21.52 3.51 8.36
C LEU A 98 -21.23 4.97 7.92
N PRO A 99 -21.03 5.95 8.83
CA PRO A 99 -20.69 7.31 8.45
C PRO A 99 -19.39 7.39 7.64
N ASN A 100 -18.32 6.74 8.10
CA ASN A 100 -17.03 6.79 7.41
C ASN A 100 -17.06 6.05 6.07
N ALA A 101 -17.81 4.96 5.98
CA ALA A 101 -18.02 4.25 4.72
C ALA A 101 -18.79 5.08 3.69
N ARG A 102 -19.78 5.86 4.13
CA ARG A 102 -20.51 6.79 3.25
C ARG A 102 -19.60 7.90 2.75
N ALA A 103 -18.75 8.46 3.61
CA ALA A 103 -17.75 9.44 3.20
C ALA A 103 -16.74 8.85 2.22
N ALA A 104 -16.27 7.62 2.46
CA ALA A 104 -15.39 6.89 1.57
C ALA A 104 -16.03 6.63 0.20
N LEU A 105 -17.29 6.18 0.18
CA LEU A 105 -18.04 6.00 -1.07
C LEU A 105 -18.07 7.29 -1.90
N ARG A 106 -18.36 8.44 -1.28
CA ARG A 106 -18.38 9.74 -1.98
C ARG A 106 -17.04 10.03 -2.64
N ARG A 107 -15.93 9.92 -1.88
CA ARG A 107 -14.58 10.09 -2.44
C ARG A 107 -14.30 9.15 -3.61
N VAL A 108 -14.76 7.89 -3.55
CA VAL A 108 -14.59 6.94 -4.66
C VAL A 108 -15.35 7.40 -5.90
N LEU A 109 -16.61 7.82 -5.74
CA LEU A 109 -17.45 8.29 -6.85
C LEU A 109 -16.95 9.61 -7.43
N ASP A 110 -16.40 10.49 -6.59
CA ASP A 110 -15.82 11.77 -6.99
C ASP A 110 -14.41 11.61 -7.59
N GLY A 111 -13.79 10.42 -7.45
CA GLY A 111 -12.44 10.13 -7.94
C GLY A 111 -11.30 10.62 -7.03
N ASP A 112 -11.63 10.99 -5.79
CA ASP A 112 -10.75 11.55 -4.76
C ASP A 112 -10.30 10.50 -3.72
N CYS A 113 -10.61 9.22 -3.93
CA CYS A 113 -10.10 8.16 -3.09
C CYS A 113 -8.64 7.85 -3.46
N SER A 114 -7.70 8.21 -2.59
CA SER A 114 -6.26 8.07 -2.83
C SER A 114 -5.48 7.43 -1.66
N GLY A 115 -4.35 6.82 -1.98
CA GLY A 115 -3.40 6.24 -1.02
C GLY A 115 -2.12 5.79 -1.70
N THR A 116 -1.38 4.88 -1.07
CA THR A 116 -0.24 4.23 -1.73
C THR A 116 -0.73 3.32 -2.85
N LEU A 117 0.14 2.93 -3.78
CA LEU A 117 -0.28 2.05 -4.88
C LEU A 117 -0.76 0.67 -4.37
N PRO A 118 -0.09 0.00 -3.41
CA PRO A 118 -0.58 -1.26 -2.85
C PRO A 118 -1.95 -1.10 -2.18
N GLU A 119 -2.18 -0.03 -1.42
CA GLU A 119 -3.48 0.26 -0.79
C GLU A 119 -4.61 0.37 -1.82
N MET A 120 -4.38 1.16 -2.89
CA MET A 120 -5.40 1.36 -3.93
C MET A 120 -5.63 0.09 -4.75
N GLU A 121 -4.59 -0.69 -5.04
CA GLU A 121 -4.74 -1.95 -5.77
C GLU A 121 -5.47 -3.01 -4.92
N HIS A 122 -5.26 -3.02 -3.60
CA HIS A 122 -6.00 -3.90 -2.70
C HIS A 122 -7.51 -3.63 -2.79
N LEU A 123 -7.92 -2.37 -2.70
CA LEU A 123 -9.33 -1.97 -2.87
C LEU A 123 -9.85 -2.27 -4.28
N ALA A 124 -9.04 -2.02 -5.32
CA ALA A 124 -9.43 -2.30 -6.70
C ALA A 124 -9.68 -3.80 -6.91
N ARG A 125 -8.83 -4.67 -6.36
CA ARG A 125 -9.03 -6.14 -6.39
C ARG A 125 -10.29 -6.56 -5.65
N ALA A 126 -10.53 -6.03 -4.45
CA ALA A 126 -11.72 -6.35 -3.68
C ALA A 126 -13.02 -5.96 -4.41
N LEU A 127 -13.02 -4.79 -5.06
CA LEU A 127 -14.12 -4.34 -5.92
C LEU A 127 -14.31 -5.25 -7.14
N ARG A 128 -13.23 -5.61 -7.85
CA ARG A 128 -13.29 -6.52 -9.00
C ARG A 128 -13.80 -7.91 -8.61
N ASN A 129 -13.40 -8.43 -7.44
CA ASN A 129 -13.92 -9.68 -6.89
C ASN A 129 -15.42 -9.62 -6.58
N SER A 130 -15.96 -8.40 -6.38
CA SER A 130 -17.39 -8.13 -6.19
C SER A 130 -18.12 -7.79 -7.51
N GLY A 131 -17.47 -7.97 -8.66
CA GLY A 131 -18.04 -7.66 -9.98
C GLY A 131 -18.04 -6.18 -10.36
N ILE A 132 -17.30 -5.34 -9.65
CA ILE A 132 -17.22 -3.89 -9.89
C ILE A 132 -15.90 -3.59 -10.60
N ALA A 133 -15.97 -3.04 -11.82
CA ALA A 133 -14.77 -2.70 -12.58
C ALA A 133 -14.03 -1.53 -11.90
N ALA A 134 -12.82 -1.81 -11.42
CA ALA A 134 -12.00 -0.85 -10.69
C ALA A 134 -10.50 -1.03 -11.00
N ALA A 135 -9.76 0.06 -10.94
CA ALA A 135 -8.31 0.10 -11.15
C ALA A 135 -7.63 1.08 -10.18
N ALA A 136 -6.44 0.73 -9.72
CA ALA A 136 -5.52 1.68 -9.10
C ALA A 136 -4.70 2.36 -10.20
N ALA A 137 -4.62 3.68 -10.17
CA ALA A 137 -3.87 4.42 -11.18
C ALA A 137 -3.13 5.60 -10.55
N ARG A 138 -1.93 5.85 -11.04
CA ARG A 138 -1.26 7.15 -10.89
C ARG A 138 -1.46 7.96 -12.16
N PRO A 139 -1.63 9.29 -12.06
CA PRO A 139 -1.44 10.15 -13.22
C PRO A 139 0.04 10.08 -13.64
N GLY A 140 0.34 9.23 -14.63
CA GLY A 140 1.56 9.18 -15.44
C GLY A 140 2.91 9.36 -14.73
N ARG A 141 3.50 8.26 -14.25
CA ARG A 141 4.88 7.92 -14.63
C ARG A 141 4.86 6.47 -15.08
N ASP A 142 5.30 6.26 -16.31
CA ASP A 142 5.29 4.98 -17.02
C ASP A 142 6.00 3.88 -16.23
N ALA A 143 5.47 2.67 -16.45
CA ALA A 143 5.91 1.39 -15.92
C ALA A 143 7.41 1.29 -15.57
N GLN A 144 7.70 1.04 -14.29
CA GLN A 144 8.96 0.44 -13.89
C GLN A 144 8.67 -0.84 -13.10
N THR A 145 8.59 -1.93 -13.86
CA THR A 145 8.61 -3.31 -13.37
C THR A 145 10.07 -3.76 -13.15
N ARG A 146 10.25 -4.62 -12.13
CA ARG A 146 11.39 -5.52 -11.78
C ARG A 146 12.36 -4.90 -10.76
N SER A 147 12.57 -5.50 -9.59
CA SER A 147 13.09 -6.86 -9.41
C SER A 147 12.94 -7.41 -7.97
N SER A 148 12.53 -8.68 -7.90
CA SER A 148 12.64 -9.71 -6.87
C SER A 148 12.75 -9.34 -5.38
N VAL A 149 11.65 -9.62 -4.66
CA VAL A 149 11.64 -10.04 -3.25
C VAL A 149 12.31 -11.42 -3.14
N ALA A 150 13.05 -11.65 -2.04
CA ALA A 150 13.25 -13.00 -1.51
C ALA A 150 13.42 -12.95 0.02
N CYS A 151 12.31 -12.80 0.76
CA CYS A 151 12.22 -13.45 2.07
C CYS A 151 11.85 -14.90 1.78
N LYS A 152 12.77 -15.84 1.98
CA LYS A 152 12.48 -17.29 1.93
C LYS A 152 11.88 -17.72 3.27
N ASP A 153 10.95 -18.67 3.18
CA ASP A 153 10.25 -19.35 4.27
C ASP A 153 11.16 -19.90 5.38
#